data_AF-A0A8H3GFM3-F1
#
_entry.id   AF-A0A8H3GFM3-F1
#
_cell.length_a   1.000
_cell.length_b   1.000
_cell.length_c   1.000
_cell.angle_alpha   90.00
_cell.angle_beta   90.00
_cell.angle_gamma   90.00
#
_symmetry.space_group_name_H-M   'P 1'
#
loop_
_entity.id
_entity.type
_entity.pdbx_description
1 polymer ?
#
loop_
_entity_poly.entity_id
_entity_poly.type
_entity_poly.pdbx_seq_one_letter_code
_entity_poly.pdbx_strand_id
1 'polypeptide(L)'
;MSSEAAGYPNFPGFFTDAQVAGWRKVVDAVHTNGSYIHLQIVSFGRLAHPEVLRAAGHPYVYSSPAYHPEHDEIPLELSQADIRGSLIDPFVQDSVNKRTDGYGGSIHNRSRFVLEIVEAVVEKIGVKRTGVRFSPWSQSQGHGNAQSSPDIQLHKPGINADGNGTTQALDEGVKPSNDFAYQVWSPRTYITGGGYDHKSALQTADKLL
;
A
#
# COMPACT_ATOMS: atom_id res chain seq x y z
N MET A 1 10.22 -1.07 -7.77
CA MET A 1 9.59 -2.38 -8.03
C MET A 1 10.69 -3.30 -8.57
N SER A 2 10.67 -4.59 -8.26
CA SER A 2 11.58 -5.60 -8.82
C SER A 2 10.74 -6.74 -9.41
N SER A 3 11.37 -7.68 -10.11
CA SER A 3 10.70 -8.90 -10.57
C SER A 3 10.22 -9.78 -9.40
N GLU A 4 10.89 -9.71 -8.25
CA GLU A 4 10.48 -10.39 -6.99
C GLU A 4 9.20 -9.80 -6.40
N ALA A 5 8.95 -8.51 -6.66
CA ALA A 5 7.74 -7.80 -6.20
C ALA A 5 6.55 -7.99 -7.16
N ALA A 6 6.76 -8.63 -8.31
CA ALA A 6 5.69 -9.01 -9.22
C ALA A 6 4.82 -10.11 -8.60
N GLY A 7 3.70 -10.45 -9.23
CA GLY A 7 2.79 -11.43 -8.64
C GLY A 7 1.53 -11.71 -9.42
N TYR A 8 1.24 -10.94 -10.46
CA TYR A 8 0.13 -11.23 -11.37
C TYR A 8 0.64 -11.33 -12.81
N PRO A 9 0.06 -12.23 -13.62
CA PRO A 9 0.39 -12.30 -15.04
C PRO A 9 0.04 -10.97 -15.71
N ASN A 10 0.90 -10.53 -16.63
CA ASN A 10 0.74 -9.28 -17.39
C ASN A 10 0.70 -7.98 -16.56
N PHE A 11 1.08 -8.03 -15.27
CA PHE A 11 1.19 -6.81 -14.47
C PHE A 11 2.37 -5.96 -14.96
N PRO A 12 2.19 -4.65 -15.21
CA PRO A 12 3.26 -3.81 -15.73
C PRO A 12 4.35 -3.58 -14.68
N GLY A 13 5.59 -3.95 -15.00
CA GLY A 13 6.77 -3.64 -14.19
C GLY A 13 7.35 -2.25 -14.47
N PHE A 14 8.31 -1.83 -13.63
CA PHE A 14 9.12 -0.61 -13.81
C PHE A 14 10.55 -0.86 -13.32
N PHE A 15 11.22 -1.87 -13.87
CA PHE A 15 12.55 -2.30 -13.44
C PHE A 15 13.46 -2.80 -14.58
N THR A 16 12.96 -2.85 -15.81
CA THR A 16 13.78 -3.06 -17.01
C THR A 16 13.72 -1.84 -17.92
N ASP A 17 14.75 -1.61 -18.72
CA ASP A 17 14.78 -0.50 -19.67
C ASP A 17 13.61 -0.57 -20.67
N ALA A 18 13.23 -1.79 -21.09
CA ALA A 18 12.08 -2.00 -21.95
C ALA A 18 10.76 -1.56 -21.29
N GLN A 19 10.58 -1.86 -20.00
CA GLN A 19 9.42 -1.39 -19.23
C GLN A 19 9.43 0.13 -19.06
N VAL A 20 10.58 0.72 -18.74
CA VAL A 20 10.73 2.19 -18.62
C VAL A 20 10.39 2.87 -19.95
N ALA A 21 10.86 2.32 -21.07
CA ALA A 21 10.53 2.81 -22.40
C ALA A 21 9.03 2.67 -22.73
N GLY A 22 8.39 1.58 -22.28
CA GLY A 22 6.94 1.40 -22.38
C GLY A 22 6.17 2.47 -21.60
N TRP A 23 6.53 2.69 -20.34
CA TRP A 23 5.92 3.71 -19.48
C TRP A 23 6.11 5.13 -20.02
N ARG A 24 7.25 5.42 -20.64
CA ARG A 24 7.49 6.72 -21.28
C ARG A 24 6.41 7.06 -22.31
N LYS A 25 6.01 6.09 -23.14
CA LYS A 25 4.93 6.31 -24.13
C LYS A 25 3.59 6.66 -23.46
N VAL A 26 3.28 6.01 -22.35
CA VAL A 26 2.06 6.29 -21.57
C VAL A 26 2.13 7.69 -20.97
N VAL A 27 3.24 8.03 -20.33
CA VAL A 27 3.46 9.36 -19.73
C VAL A 27 3.40 10.47 -20.78
N ASP A 28 4.03 10.27 -21.94
CA ASP A 28 4.01 11.23 -23.04
C ASP A 28 2.58 11.46 -23.55
N ALA A 29 1.78 10.39 -23.68
CA ALA A 29 0.37 10.50 -24.07
C ALA A 29 -0.45 11.26 -23.03
N VAL A 30 -0.27 11.00 -21.73
CA VAL A 30 -0.95 11.73 -20.65
C VAL A 30 -0.59 13.22 -20.67
N HIS A 31 0.70 13.53 -20.78
CA HIS A 31 1.18 14.93 -20.78
C HIS A 31 0.78 15.69 -22.04
N THR A 32 0.74 15.02 -23.20
CA THR A 32 0.23 15.63 -24.45
C THR A 32 -1.23 16.07 -24.33
N ASN A 33 -2.00 15.38 -23.47
CA ASN A 33 -3.38 15.75 -23.14
C ASN A 33 -3.49 16.73 -21.95
N GLY A 34 -2.39 17.34 -21.50
CA GLY A 34 -2.39 18.35 -20.44
C GLY A 34 -2.71 17.81 -19.04
N SER A 35 -2.61 16.49 -18.84
CA SER A 35 -2.89 15.83 -17.56
C SER A 35 -1.62 15.41 -16.83
N TYR A 36 -1.76 14.86 -15.63
CA TYR A 36 -0.67 14.37 -14.77
C TYR A 36 -0.90 12.92 -14.39
N ILE A 37 0.18 12.18 -14.16
CA ILE A 37 0.14 10.77 -13.74
C ILE A 37 1.18 10.51 -12.65
N HIS A 38 0.82 9.66 -11.70
CA HIS A 38 1.74 9.11 -10.71
C HIS A 38 1.86 7.60 -10.90
N LEU A 39 3.06 7.05 -10.72
CA LEU A 39 3.30 5.61 -10.77
C LEU A 39 3.10 5.03 -9.37
N GLN A 40 2.13 4.12 -9.23
CA GLN A 40 1.97 3.36 -7.98
C GLN A 40 3.06 2.28 -7.91
N ILE A 41 3.93 2.36 -6.91
CA ILE A 41 4.89 1.30 -6.62
C ILE A 41 4.18 0.25 -5.77
N VAL A 42 4.09 -0.97 -6.31
CA VAL A 42 3.40 -2.11 -5.69
C VAL A 42 4.37 -3.26 -5.49
N SER A 43 4.13 -4.01 -4.44
CA SER A 43 4.59 -5.38 -4.24
C SER A 43 3.37 -6.22 -3.91
N PHE A 44 3.29 -7.46 -4.38
CA PHE A 44 2.13 -8.32 -4.12
C PHE A 44 2.25 -9.25 -2.91
N GLY A 45 3.45 -9.58 -2.44
CA GLY A 45 3.64 -10.47 -1.27
C GLY A 45 2.76 -11.73 -1.34
N ARG A 46 1.96 -12.02 -0.30
CA ARG A 46 1.06 -13.20 -0.27
C ARG A 46 -0.10 -13.18 -1.28
N LEU A 47 -0.33 -12.07 -1.95
CA LEU A 47 -1.33 -11.97 -3.02
C LEU A 47 -0.73 -12.31 -4.39
N ALA A 48 0.60 -12.52 -4.44
CA ALA A 48 1.25 -12.98 -5.64
C ALA A 48 0.85 -14.43 -5.94
N HIS A 49 0.54 -14.69 -7.20
CA HIS A 49 0.43 -16.02 -7.76
C HIS A 49 1.78 -16.75 -7.66
N PRO A 50 1.92 -17.82 -6.85
CA PRO A 50 3.19 -18.50 -6.64
C PRO A 50 3.80 -19.04 -7.94
N GLU A 51 2.97 -19.46 -8.89
CA GLU A 51 3.39 -19.92 -10.22
C GLU A 51 4.06 -18.82 -11.05
N VAL A 52 3.64 -17.56 -10.92
CA VAL A 52 4.24 -16.42 -11.62
C VAL A 52 5.62 -16.13 -11.06
N LEU A 53 5.75 -16.14 -9.73
CA LEU A 53 7.05 -15.96 -9.05
C LEU A 53 8.03 -17.09 -9.41
N ARG A 54 7.56 -18.34 -9.40
CA ARG A 54 8.37 -19.52 -9.73
C ARG A 54 8.85 -19.48 -11.18
N ALA A 55 7.98 -19.10 -12.11
CA ALA A 55 8.36 -18.92 -13.52
C ALA A 55 9.42 -17.82 -13.71
N ALA A 56 9.43 -16.81 -12.82
CA ALA A 56 10.45 -15.76 -12.79
C ALA A 56 11.69 -16.12 -11.93
N GLY A 57 11.72 -17.30 -11.31
CA GLY A 57 12.84 -17.75 -10.47
C GLY A 57 12.89 -17.13 -9.07
N HIS A 58 11.76 -16.64 -8.56
CA HIS A 58 11.67 -15.96 -7.26
C HIS A 58 10.91 -16.78 -6.21
N PRO A 59 11.29 -16.68 -4.92
CA PRO A 59 10.58 -17.33 -3.83
C PRO A 59 9.25 -16.61 -3.51
N TYR A 60 8.30 -17.37 -2.97
CA TYR A 60 7.05 -16.81 -2.46
C TYR A 60 7.21 -16.39 -1.00
N VAL A 61 7.25 -15.07 -0.75
CA VAL A 61 7.66 -14.47 0.53
C VAL A 61 6.66 -13.43 1.06
N TYR A 62 6.59 -13.29 2.39
CA TYR A 62 5.66 -12.38 3.07
C TYR A 62 6.15 -11.92 4.46
N SER A 63 5.42 -10.99 5.11
CA SER A 63 5.82 -10.42 6.41
C SER A 63 5.89 -11.45 7.54
N SER A 64 5.01 -12.47 7.48
CA SER A 64 4.97 -13.66 8.33
C SER A 64 4.32 -14.81 7.54
N PRO A 65 4.53 -16.09 7.90
CA PRO A 65 3.90 -17.21 7.20
C PRO A 65 2.39 -17.19 7.48
N ALA A 66 1.60 -16.84 6.47
CA ALA A 66 0.16 -16.67 6.59
C ALA A 66 -0.56 -17.38 5.44
N TYR A 67 -1.53 -18.23 5.77
CA TYR A 67 -2.37 -18.90 4.79
C TYR A 67 -3.19 -17.89 3.96
N HIS A 68 -3.35 -18.17 2.67
CA HIS A 68 -4.22 -17.44 1.76
C HIS A 68 -5.22 -18.42 1.12
N PRO A 69 -6.55 -18.19 1.17
CA PRO A 69 -7.55 -19.16 0.71
C PRO A 69 -7.44 -19.56 -0.77
N GLU A 70 -6.85 -18.70 -1.60
CA GLU A 70 -6.69 -18.93 -3.04
C GLU A 70 -5.38 -19.67 -3.39
N HIS A 71 -4.54 -19.98 -2.39
CA HIS A 71 -3.24 -20.60 -2.60
C HIS A 71 -3.01 -21.76 -1.62
N ASP A 72 -2.60 -22.92 -2.14
CA ASP A 72 -2.25 -24.09 -1.32
C ASP A 72 -0.85 -23.97 -0.67
N GLU A 73 -0.09 -22.93 -1.02
CA GLU A 73 1.26 -22.66 -0.54
C GLU A 73 1.25 -21.54 0.52
N ILE A 74 1.98 -21.75 1.63
CA ILE A 74 2.19 -20.72 2.66
C ILE A 74 3.50 -19.99 2.36
N PRO A 75 3.51 -18.64 2.30
CA PRO A 75 4.72 -17.89 1.99
C PRO A 75 5.76 -17.99 3.12
N LEU A 76 7.04 -17.93 2.75
CA LEU A 76 8.13 -17.84 3.71
C LEU A 76 8.15 -16.47 4.40
N GLU A 77 8.55 -16.43 5.67
CA GLU A 77 8.79 -15.16 6.36
C GLU A 77 10.02 -14.46 5.77
N LEU A 78 9.87 -13.17 5.42
CA LEU A 78 10.97 -12.35 4.94
C LEU A 78 12.08 -12.25 5.98
N SER A 79 13.30 -12.57 5.57
CA SER A 79 14.48 -12.21 6.36
C SER A 79 14.64 -10.68 6.38
N GLN A 80 15.34 -10.14 7.39
CA GLN A 80 15.60 -8.70 7.44
C GLN A 80 16.35 -8.19 6.21
N ALA A 81 17.15 -9.02 5.55
CA ALA A 81 17.86 -8.65 4.33
C ALA A 81 16.91 -8.49 3.13
N ASP A 82 15.77 -9.20 3.13
CA ASP A 82 14.84 -9.32 2.00
C ASP A 82 13.64 -8.37 2.10
N ILE A 83 13.51 -7.62 3.19
CA ILE A 83 12.39 -6.69 3.45
C ILE A 83 12.23 -5.62 2.35
N ARG A 84 13.19 -5.44 1.43
CA ARG A 84 13.28 -4.31 0.49
C ARG A 84 12.27 -4.30 -0.65
N GLY A 85 11.43 -5.33 -0.80
CA GLY A 85 10.56 -5.51 -1.96
C GLY A 85 9.11 -5.83 -1.65
N SER A 86 8.66 -5.70 -0.39
CA SER A 86 7.43 -6.35 0.08
C SER A 86 6.26 -5.40 0.40
N LEU A 87 5.07 -5.96 0.55
CA LEU A 87 3.83 -5.23 0.85
C LEU A 87 3.96 -4.38 2.13
N ILE A 88 3.51 -3.14 2.05
CA ILE A 88 3.53 -2.12 3.12
C ILE A 88 2.48 -2.42 4.20
N ASP A 89 1.25 -2.72 3.78
CA ASP A 89 0.08 -2.88 4.65
C ASP A 89 0.21 -4.03 5.68
N PRO A 90 0.74 -5.22 5.33
CA PRO A 90 0.90 -6.34 6.25
C PRO A 90 1.87 -6.06 7.38
N PHE A 91 2.89 -5.23 7.16
CA PHE A 91 3.82 -4.84 8.23
C PHE A 91 3.14 -3.97 9.29
N VAL A 92 2.20 -3.12 8.88
CA VAL A 92 1.48 -2.20 9.76
C VAL A 92 0.45 -2.94 10.63
N GLN A 93 -0.16 -4.00 10.10
CA GLN A 93 -1.28 -4.69 10.74
C GLN A 93 -0.84 -5.72 11.78
N ASP A 94 -1.37 -5.61 13.00
CA ASP A 94 -1.01 -6.51 14.11
C ASP A 94 -1.58 -7.91 13.96
N SER A 95 -2.69 -8.06 13.24
CA SER A 95 -3.29 -9.35 12.93
C SER A 95 -2.43 -10.20 12.00
N VAL A 96 -1.60 -9.56 11.16
CA VAL A 96 -0.75 -10.22 10.17
C VAL A 96 0.72 -10.25 10.59
N ASN A 97 1.27 -9.12 11.05
CA ASN A 97 2.67 -9.03 11.46
C ASN A 97 2.87 -9.57 12.88
N LYS A 98 3.28 -10.84 12.96
CA LYS A 98 3.59 -11.53 14.22
C LYS A 98 5.09 -11.53 14.55
N ARG A 99 5.88 -10.72 13.84
CA ARG A 99 7.33 -10.64 14.05
C ARG A 99 7.64 -10.10 15.45
N THR A 100 8.73 -10.59 16.01
CA THR A 100 9.26 -10.17 17.31
C THR A 100 10.53 -9.32 17.18
N ASP A 101 10.96 -9.04 15.95
CA ASP A 101 12.14 -8.23 15.65
C ASP A 101 11.82 -6.72 15.55
N GLY A 102 12.78 -5.93 15.07
CA GLY A 102 12.64 -4.48 14.92
C GLY A 102 11.55 -4.00 13.96
N TYR A 103 10.88 -4.91 13.27
CA TYR A 103 9.81 -4.65 12.30
C TYR A 103 8.43 -5.17 12.75
N GLY A 104 8.30 -5.74 13.96
CA GLY A 104 7.02 -6.22 14.49
C GLY A 104 6.80 -5.91 15.97
N GLY A 105 5.68 -6.40 16.51
CA GLY A 105 5.27 -6.16 17.89
C GLY A 105 4.63 -4.79 18.08
N SER A 106 5.42 -3.76 18.38
CA SER A 106 4.90 -2.40 18.66
C SER A 106 4.46 -1.65 17.39
N ILE A 107 3.56 -0.66 17.52
CA ILE A 107 3.14 0.19 16.39
C ILE A 107 4.33 0.89 15.71
N HIS A 108 5.32 1.34 16.50
CA HIS A 108 6.54 1.95 15.99
C HIS A 108 7.33 0.99 15.09
N ASN A 109 7.51 -0.26 15.52
CA ASN A 109 8.23 -1.26 14.75
C ASN A 109 7.45 -1.69 13.50
N ARG A 110 6.13 -1.86 13.62
CA ARG A 110 5.25 -2.19 12.49
C ARG A 110 5.21 -1.10 11.42
N SER A 111 5.28 0.16 11.84
CA SER A 111 5.36 1.32 10.93
C SER A 111 6.74 1.54 10.31
N ARG A 112 7.81 0.96 10.91
CA ARG A 112 9.21 1.20 10.52
C ARG A 112 9.45 0.95 9.05
N PHE A 113 9.00 -0.20 8.54
CA PHE A 113 9.24 -0.59 7.17
C PHE A 113 8.64 0.41 6.16
N VAL A 114 7.41 0.87 6.43
CA VAL A 114 6.72 1.86 5.59
C VAL A 114 7.48 3.18 5.58
N LEU A 115 7.95 3.63 6.74
CA LEU A 115 8.69 4.88 6.88
C LEU A 115 10.04 4.80 6.17
N GLU A 116 10.76 3.68 6.26
CA GLU A 116 12.03 3.46 5.55
C GLU A 116 11.84 3.50 4.02
N ILE A 117 10.77 2.89 3.49
CA ILE A 117 10.44 3.00 2.05
C ILE A 117 10.17 4.45 1.66
N VAL A 118 9.34 5.14 2.43
CA VAL A 118 8.97 6.52 2.17
C VAL A 118 10.21 7.41 2.17
N GLU A 119 11.09 7.26 3.16
CA GLU A 119 12.34 8.01 3.25
C GLU A 119 13.23 7.74 2.04
N ALA A 120 13.40 6.48 1.64
CA ALA A 120 14.18 6.13 0.46
C ALA A 120 13.61 6.73 -0.83
N VAL A 121 12.28 6.71 -1.02
CA VAL A 121 11.63 7.32 -2.19
C VAL A 121 11.79 8.84 -2.17
N VAL A 122 11.54 9.48 -1.01
CA VAL A 122 11.70 10.93 -0.83
C VAL A 122 13.14 11.37 -1.10
N GLU A 123 14.14 10.61 -0.67
CA GLU A 123 15.55 10.88 -0.96
C GLU A 123 15.83 10.88 -2.46
N LYS A 124 15.20 9.98 -3.23
CA LYS A 124 15.45 9.83 -4.67
C LYS A 124 14.68 10.81 -5.55
N ILE A 125 13.39 11.04 -5.27
CA ILE A 125 12.52 11.83 -6.16
C ILE A 125 11.95 13.10 -5.53
N GLY A 126 12.22 13.31 -4.24
CA GLY A 126 11.77 14.47 -3.49
C GLY A 126 10.36 14.33 -2.92
N VAL A 127 10.13 15.02 -1.81
CA VAL A 127 8.89 14.97 -1.03
C VAL A 127 7.66 15.44 -1.83
N LYS A 128 7.83 16.43 -2.72
CA LYS A 128 6.75 16.99 -3.54
C LYS A 128 6.25 16.03 -4.63
N ARG A 129 6.97 14.96 -4.91
CA ARG A 129 6.63 13.93 -5.93
C ARG A 129 6.30 12.57 -5.29
N THR A 130 6.16 12.54 -3.97
CA THR A 130 5.94 11.30 -3.22
C THR A 130 4.59 11.36 -2.52
N GLY A 131 3.77 10.32 -2.74
CA GLY A 131 2.51 10.07 -2.03
C GLY A 131 2.51 8.66 -1.42
N VAL A 132 1.70 8.47 -0.38
CA VAL A 132 1.45 7.18 0.26
C VAL A 132 -0.04 6.91 0.24
N ARG A 133 -0.42 5.68 -0.11
CA ARG A 133 -1.80 5.20 -0.06
C ARG A 133 -1.94 4.20 1.08
N PHE A 134 -3.04 4.28 1.82
CA PHE A 134 -3.38 3.31 2.86
C PHE A 134 -4.89 3.09 2.94
N SER A 135 -5.31 1.99 3.55
CA SER A 135 -6.71 1.57 3.61
C SER A 135 -7.04 1.07 5.02
N PRO A 136 -7.19 1.97 6.02
CA PRO A 136 -7.11 1.63 7.45
C PRO A 136 -8.23 0.70 7.93
N TRP A 137 -9.34 0.70 7.19
CA TRP A 137 -10.57 -0.04 7.50
C TRP A 137 -10.80 -1.23 6.56
N SER A 138 -9.87 -1.48 5.63
CA SER A 138 -10.03 -2.59 4.69
C SER A 138 -9.84 -3.92 5.42
N GLN A 139 -10.89 -4.73 5.42
CA GLN A 139 -10.83 -6.12 5.90
C GLN A 139 -10.57 -7.14 4.76
N SER A 140 -10.41 -6.64 3.53
CA SER A 140 -10.18 -7.50 2.36
C SER A 140 -8.91 -8.33 2.53
N GLN A 141 -8.89 -9.54 1.98
CA GLN A 141 -7.70 -10.39 1.93
C GLN A 141 -7.16 -10.85 3.31
N GLY A 142 -8.01 -10.93 4.34
CA GLY A 142 -7.62 -11.37 5.68
C GLY A 142 -6.80 -10.34 6.45
N HIS A 143 -7.08 -9.06 6.17
CA HIS A 143 -6.59 -7.90 6.89
C HIS A 143 -7.64 -7.46 7.92
N GLY A 144 -7.24 -6.83 9.02
CA GLY A 144 -8.16 -6.39 10.07
C GLY A 144 -7.44 -6.24 11.41
N ASN A 145 -7.36 -5.03 11.94
CA ASN A 145 -6.76 -4.77 13.25
C ASN A 145 -7.80 -4.95 14.36
N ALA A 146 -7.42 -5.59 15.47
CA ALA A 146 -8.21 -5.56 16.72
C ALA A 146 -8.12 -4.19 17.43
N GLN A 147 -7.23 -3.31 16.96
CA GLN A 147 -7.01 -1.94 17.42
C GLN A 147 -6.90 -1.05 16.18
N SER A 148 -8.02 -0.58 15.66
CA SER A 148 -8.04 0.50 14.67
C SER A 148 -7.65 1.83 15.35
N SER A 149 -6.35 2.01 15.62
CA SER A 149 -5.79 3.28 16.10
C SER A 149 -4.63 3.74 15.20
N PRO A 150 -4.62 5.01 14.77
CA PRO A 150 -3.82 5.51 13.67
C PRO A 150 -2.50 6.17 14.10
N ASP A 151 -1.67 5.48 14.86
CA ASP A 151 -0.35 6.02 15.24
C ASP A 151 0.72 5.84 14.15
N ILE A 152 0.32 5.89 12.87
CA ILE A 152 1.28 6.07 11.78
C ILE A 152 1.52 7.57 11.65
N GLN A 153 2.50 8.09 12.39
CA GLN A 153 3.07 9.41 12.14
C GLN A 153 3.87 9.40 10.82
N LEU A 154 3.16 9.36 9.70
CA LEU A 154 3.75 9.67 8.40
C LEU A 154 4.07 11.17 8.44
N HIS A 155 5.34 11.54 8.45
CA HIS A 155 5.69 12.96 8.53
C HIS A 155 5.71 13.64 7.14
N LYS A 156 5.68 12.90 6.01
CA LYS A 156 6.28 13.46 4.77
C LYS A 156 5.59 13.25 3.38
N PRO A 157 4.82 12.22 3.00
CA PRO A 157 4.22 12.16 1.63
C PRO A 157 2.68 12.15 1.56
N GLY A 158 2.07 12.82 0.57
CA GLY A 158 0.61 13.00 0.44
C GLY A 158 -0.22 11.71 0.63
N ILE A 159 -1.30 11.76 1.41
CA ILE A 159 -2.11 10.57 1.75
C ILE A 159 -3.23 10.34 0.75
N ASN A 160 -3.39 9.09 0.30
CA ASN A 160 -4.61 8.59 -0.33
C ASN A 160 -5.25 7.52 0.58
N ALA A 161 -6.44 7.78 1.12
CA ALA A 161 -7.17 6.81 1.93
C ALA A 161 -8.32 6.21 1.13
N ASP A 162 -8.31 4.89 0.89
CA ASP A 162 -9.47 4.22 0.28
C ASP A 162 -10.60 4.09 1.32
N GLY A 163 -11.73 4.70 1.03
CA GLY A 163 -13.03 4.48 1.64
C GLY A 163 -13.80 3.33 0.97
N ASN A 164 -14.36 2.45 1.79
CA ASN A 164 -15.57 1.64 1.52
C ASN A 164 -15.68 0.75 0.28
N GLY A 165 -14.60 0.39 -0.40
CA GLY A 165 -14.69 -0.55 -1.53
C GLY A 165 -15.14 -1.98 -1.17
N THR A 166 -14.87 -2.45 0.05
CA THR A 166 -15.15 -3.85 0.48
C THR A 166 -15.22 -3.98 2.02
N THR A 167 -15.93 -3.11 2.74
CA THR A 167 -16.13 -3.33 4.18
C THR A 167 -17.09 -4.50 4.38
N GLN A 168 -16.56 -5.67 4.76
CA GLN A 168 -17.33 -6.61 5.57
C GLN A 168 -17.84 -5.88 6.83
N ALA A 169 -18.90 -6.42 7.45
CA ALA A 169 -19.53 -5.80 8.61
C ALA A 169 -18.47 -5.49 9.70
N LEU A 170 -18.35 -4.23 10.05
CA LEU A 170 -17.54 -3.80 11.19
C LEU A 170 -18.26 -4.20 12.49
N ASP A 171 -17.50 -4.30 13.58
CA ASP A 171 -18.06 -4.56 14.91
C ASP A 171 -19.18 -3.56 15.25
N GLU A 172 -20.19 -4.01 15.99
CA GLU A 172 -21.32 -3.17 16.37
C GLU A 172 -20.85 -1.88 17.06
N GLY A 173 -21.26 -0.74 16.53
CA GLY A 173 -20.92 0.59 17.05
C GLY A 173 -19.70 1.25 16.42
N VAL A 174 -18.90 0.54 15.61
CA VAL A 174 -17.76 1.12 14.89
C VAL A 174 -18.25 1.87 13.65
N LYS A 175 -18.06 3.19 13.62
CA LYS A 175 -18.26 4.01 12.41
C LYS A 175 -16.91 4.20 11.72
N PRO A 176 -16.67 3.60 10.55
CA PRO A 176 -15.41 3.79 9.84
C PRO A 176 -15.34 5.24 9.39
N SER A 177 -14.29 5.95 9.82
CA SER A 177 -14.02 7.32 9.37
C SER A 177 -12.54 7.51 9.15
N ASN A 178 -12.18 8.12 8.02
CA ASN A 178 -10.82 8.58 7.75
C ASN A 178 -10.59 10.03 8.23
N ASP A 179 -11.51 10.61 9.01
CA ASP A 179 -11.37 11.99 9.53
C ASP A 179 -10.07 12.15 10.34
N PHE A 180 -9.63 11.12 11.07
CA PHE A 180 -8.35 11.13 11.77
C PHE A 180 -7.17 11.35 10.81
N ALA A 181 -7.21 10.74 9.62
CA ALA A 181 -6.12 10.80 8.65
C ALA A 181 -6.02 12.22 8.09
N TYR A 182 -7.16 12.83 7.79
CA TYR A 182 -7.20 14.23 7.40
C TYR A 182 -6.67 15.15 8.51
N GLN A 183 -7.08 14.94 9.77
CA GLN A 183 -6.63 15.77 10.91
C GLN A 183 -5.11 15.72 11.11
N VAL A 184 -4.49 14.54 10.96
CA VAL A 184 -3.04 14.37 11.04
C VAL A 184 -2.34 15.00 9.83
N TRP A 185 -2.96 14.97 8.66
CA TRP A 185 -2.31 15.36 7.39
C TRP A 185 -2.46 16.83 7.00
N SER A 186 -3.55 17.46 7.42
CA SER A 186 -3.86 18.85 7.14
C SER A 186 -2.73 19.78 7.61
N PRO A 187 -2.38 20.84 6.84
CA PRO A 187 -3.06 21.37 5.64
C PRO A 187 -2.49 20.82 4.32
N ARG A 188 -1.78 19.69 4.32
CA ARG A 188 -1.23 19.11 3.09
C ARG A 188 -2.33 18.47 2.24
N THR A 189 -2.06 18.29 0.94
CA THR A 189 -2.96 17.60 0.02
C THR A 189 -3.34 16.22 0.56
N TYR A 190 -4.65 16.00 0.70
CA TYR A 190 -5.28 14.76 1.12
C TYR A 190 -6.24 14.30 0.01
N ILE A 191 -6.11 13.04 -0.39
CA ILE A 191 -6.98 12.41 -1.39
C ILE A 191 -7.75 11.30 -0.68
N THR A 192 -9.05 11.22 -0.93
CA THR A 192 -9.89 10.12 -0.44
C THR A 192 -10.51 9.43 -1.64
N GLY A 193 -10.48 8.10 -1.65
CA GLY A 193 -10.98 7.26 -2.74
C GLY A 193 -12.13 6.36 -2.30
N GLY A 194 -12.84 5.77 -3.26
CA GLY A 194 -13.75 4.64 -3.04
C GLY A 194 -15.21 4.98 -2.69
N GLY A 195 -16.13 4.38 -3.46
CA GLY A 195 -17.58 4.49 -3.29
C GLY A 195 -18.21 5.86 -3.63
N TYR A 196 -17.42 6.87 -4.00
CA TYR A 196 -17.94 8.20 -4.33
C TYR A 196 -18.72 8.23 -5.64
N ASP A 197 -19.89 8.85 -5.59
CA ASP A 197 -20.58 9.43 -6.75
C ASP A 197 -20.26 10.94 -6.86
N HIS A 198 -20.78 11.60 -7.90
CA HIS A 198 -20.55 13.04 -8.12
C HIS A 198 -20.96 13.90 -6.91
N LYS A 199 -22.09 13.60 -6.28
CA LYS A 199 -22.64 14.42 -5.20
C LYS A 199 -21.84 14.23 -3.90
N SER A 200 -21.58 12.99 -3.53
CA SER A 200 -20.84 12.62 -2.33
C SER A 200 -19.37 13.04 -2.40
N ALA A 201 -18.75 13.02 -3.59
CA ALA A 201 -17.41 13.56 -3.78
C ALA A 201 -17.33 15.06 -3.45
N LEU A 202 -18.26 15.86 -4.00
CA LEU A 202 -18.32 17.31 -3.74
C LEU A 202 -18.59 17.61 -2.27
N GLN A 203 -19.59 16.94 -1.67
CA GLN A 203 -19.91 17.11 -0.26
C GLN A 203 -18.75 16.76 0.68
N THR A 204 -17.97 15.73 0.32
CA THR A 204 -16.78 15.35 1.10
C THR A 204 -15.68 16.39 0.95
N ALA A 205 -15.45 16.91 -0.26
CA ALA A 205 -14.47 17.97 -0.49
C ALA A 205 -14.81 19.23 0.32
N ASP A 206 -16.08 19.65 0.32
CA ASP A 206 -16.54 20.84 1.07
C ASP A 206 -16.40 20.68 2.59
N LYS A 207 -16.56 19.46 3.13
CA LYS A 207 -16.35 19.16 4.55
C LYS A 207 -14.88 19.32 4.98
N LEU A 208 -13.95 19.13 4.05
CA LEU A 208 -12.50 19.12 4.30
C LEU A 208 -11.81 20.46 3.98
N LEU A 209 -12.56 21.49 3.57
CA LEU A 209 -12.10 22.86 3.33
C LEU A 209 -12.43 23.75 4.54
#